data_AF-A0A3S3Q0B9-F1
#
_entry.id   AF-A0A3S3Q0B9-F1
#
_cell.length_a   1.000
_cell.length_b   1.000
_cell.length_c   1.000
_cell.angle_alpha   90.00
_cell.angle_beta   90.00
_cell.angle_gamma   90.00
#
_symmetry.space_group_name_H-M   'P 1'
#
loop_
_entity.id
_entity.type
_entity.pdbx_description
1 polymer ?
#
loop_
_entity_poly.entity_id
_entity_poly.type
_entity_poly.pdbx_seq_one_letter_code
_entity_poly.pdbx_strand_id
1 'polypeptide(L)'
;MKKILFLCLFAFCLKVNAQTHLNQGGLQTSVIGNVAASDAGAKRYLIAELGYNSFHWQYGGAVVIELYSPFYSTGYQKFVVECSYARGTSGSSPKVSILEGYGVYQSGKVTLGTPVNLGTSTSGYDNFKLPIYVDVRYYAQFKVKITYMQNRVNDFDNPNQIKIYESPTETAIDDFVVPQVDQNFASTGSLLLDGSENSYIMGNVGIGTKTPQEKLSVNGKIRAKEIKVETAGWPDYVFQPHYDLTPLEQVETFIKTNGHLPGVPSAQKAEQEGVELGEMNKVLLKKIEELTLHLIELKKEVEQLRRN
;
A
#
# COMPACT_ATOMS: atom_id res chain seq x y z
N MET A 1 19.14 -76.27 -32.46
CA MET A 1 19.89 -75.72 -31.30
C MET A 1 20.80 -74.63 -31.88
N LYS A 2 20.85 -73.34 -31.51
CA LYS A 2 20.44 -72.53 -30.35
C LYS A 2 20.06 -71.11 -30.86
N LYS A 3 19.19 -70.45 -30.10
CA LYS A 3 18.76 -69.04 -30.13
C LYS A 3 19.98 -68.08 -30.01
N ILE A 4 19.94 -66.82 -30.46
CA ILE A 4 19.54 -65.60 -29.70
C ILE A 4 19.83 -64.40 -30.64
N LEU A 5 18.84 -63.73 -31.24
CA LEU A 5 18.24 -62.45 -30.79
C LEU A 5 19.26 -61.38 -30.32
N PHE A 6 19.73 -60.50 -31.21
CA PHE A 6 20.34 -59.23 -30.79
C PHE A 6 19.29 -58.12 -30.94
N LEU A 7 18.58 -57.91 -29.83
CA LEU A 7 17.57 -56.89 -29.63
C LEU A 7 18.25 -55.53 -29.36
N CYS A 8 17.63 -54.48 -29.85
CA CYS A 8 17.95 -53.07 -29.67
C CYS A 8 18.44 -52.68 -28.26
N LEU A 9 19.50 -51.88 -28.19
CA LEU A 9 19.75 -50.99 -27.06
C LEU A 9 19.87 -49.55 -27.59
N PHE A 10 18.72 -48.92 -27.79
CA PHE A 10 18.60 -47.46 -27.87
C PHE A 10 18.23 -46.95 -26.48
N ALA A 11 18.75 -45.77 -26.13
CA ALA A 11 18.45 -44.96 -24.95
C ALA A 11 19.09 -45.38 -23.61
N PHE A 12 20.37 -45.04 -23.43
CA PHE A 12 20.82 -44.56 -22.13
C PHE A 12 20.65 -43.04 -22.10
N CYS A 13 19.63 -42.61 -21.37
CA CYS A 13 19.29 -41.21 -21.15
C CYS A 13 20.37 -40.55 -20.28
N LEU A 14 21.28 -39.80 -20.89
CA LEU A 14 22.11 -38.83 -20.18
C LEU A 14 21.18 -37.66 -19.79
N LYS A 15 20.61 -37.69 -18.57
CA LYS A 15 20.24 -36.46 -17.88
C LYS A 15 21.54 -35.73 -17.55
N VAL A 16 22.09 -35.01 -18.53
CA VAL A 16 23.24 -34.13 -18.36
C VAL A 16 22.86 -33.07 -17.31
N ASN A 17 23.56 -33.12 -16.18
CA ASN A 17 23.54 -32.21 -15.04
C ASN A 17 22.86 -30.85 -15.29
N ALA A 18 21.56 -30.76 -14.99
CA ALA A 18 20.96 -29.46 -14.73
C ALA A 18 21.46 -29.03 -13.34
N GLN A 19 22.31 -28.01 -13.28
CA GLN A 19 22.78 -27.48 -12.00
C GLN A 19 21.59 -26.92 -11.22
N THR A 20 21.12 -27.66 -10.22
CA THR A 20 20.00 -27.28 -9.34
C THR A 20 20.44 -26.32 -8.24
N HIS A 21 21.74 -26.22 -7.97
CA HIS A 21 22.29 -25.36 -6.93
C HIS A 21 23.48 -24.55 -7.40
N LEU A 22 23.52 -23.29 -7.01
CA LEU A 22 24.62 -22.37 -7.32
C LEU A 22 25.03 -21.61 -6.05
N ASN A 23 26.33 -21.43 -5.84
CA ASN A 23 26.89 -20.57 -4.80
C ASN A 23 27.77 -19.51 -5.47
N GLN A 24 27.41 -18.24 -5.31
CA GLN A 24 28.12 -17.09 -5.86
C GLN A 24 28.59 -16.21 -4.70
N GLY A 25 29.77 -16.51 -4.17
CA GLY A 25 30.38 -15.73 -3.08
C GLY A 25 29.58 -15.76 -1.77
N GLY A 26 28.95 -16.90 -1.46
CA GLY A 26 28.12 -17.08 -0.26
C GLY A 26 26.63 -16.81 -0.46
N LEU A 27 26.24 -16.15 -1.56
CA LEU A 27 24.85 -16.10 -1.99
C LEU A 27 24.49 -17.41 -2.69
N GLN A 28 23.57 -18.15 -2.11
CA GLN A 28 23.19 -19.47 -2.60
C GLN A 28 21.81 -19.42 -3.27
N THR A 29 21.67 -20.14 -4.37
CA THR A 29 20.37 -20.37 -5.02
C THR A 29 20.14 -21.85 -5.23
N SER A 30 18.88 -22.27 -5.10
CA SER A 30 18.42 -23.62 -5.40
C SER A 30 17.18 -23.56 -6.27
N VAL A 31 17.15 -24.33 -7.34
CA VAL A 31 15.97 -24.52 -8.19
C VAL A 31 15.48 -25.94 -8.00
N ILE A 32 14.27 -26.08 -7.47
CA ILE A 32 13.67 -27.40 -7.22
C ILE A 32 12.73 -27.80 -8.36
N GLY A 33 12.33 -29.08 -8.37
CA GLY A 33 11.41 -29.63 -9.35
C GLY A 33 10.07 -28.89 -9.43
N ASN A 34 9.29 -29.22 -10.46
CA ASN A 34 7.98 -28.60 -10.66
C ASN A 34 7.02 -28.96 -9.50
N VAL A 35 6.39 -27.96 -8.90
CA VAL A 35 5.25 -28.13 -8.00
C VAL A 35 3.97 -27.85 -8.78
N ALA A 36 2.94 -28.70 -8.70
CA ALA A 36 1.80 -28.61 -9.59
C ALA A 36 0.48 -29.08 -8.95
N ALA A 37 -0.61 -28.40 -9.25
CA ALA A 37 -1.95 -28.92 -9.03
C ALA A 37 -2.61 -29.10 -10.40
N SER A 38 -2.69 -30.34 -10.87
CA SER A 38 -3.28 -30.69 -12.17
C SER A 38 -4.80 -30.95 -12.12
N ASP A 39 -5.35 -30.99 -10.90
CA ASP A 39 -6.77 -31.21 -10.63
C ASP A 39 -7.41 -29.95 -10.02
N ALA A 40 -8.68 -30.06 -9.64
CA ALA A 40 -9.45 -28.98 -9.02
C ALA A 40 -9.06 -28.72 -7.54
N GLY A 41 -8.17 -29.54 -6.95
CA GLY A 41 -7.75 -29.42 -5.57
C GLY A 41 -6.44 -28.65 -5.44
N ALA A 42 -6.36 -27.77 -4.44
CA ALA A 42 -5.10 -27.12 -4.10
C ALA A 42 -4.12 -28.14 -3.45
N LYS A 43 -2.82 -27.94 -3.71
CA LYS A 43 -1.74 -28.80 -3.23
C LYS A 43 -0.70 -27.98 -2.47
N ARG A 44 -0.15 -28.55 -1.40
CA ARG A 44 0.95 -27.99 -0.61
C ARG A 44 2.21 -28.81 -0.79
N TYR A 45 3.34 -28.13 -0.94
CA TYR A 45 4.66 -28.74 -1.09
C TYR A 45 5.62 -28.19 -0.03
N LEU A 46 6.25 -29.06 0.77
CA LEU A 46 7.33 -28.65 1.68
C LEU A 46 8.60 -28.43 0.86
N ILE A 47 8.98 -27.17 0.64
CA ILE A 47 10.10 -26.83 -0.26
C ILE A 47 11.42 -26.64 0.49
N ALA A 48 11.34 -26.20 1.74
CA ALA A 48 12.51 -25.98 2.58
C ALA A 48 12.15 -26.06 4.07
N GLU A 49 13.14 -26.35 4.88
CA GLU A 49 13.14 -26.03 6.31
C GLU A 49 14.25 -25.00 6.54
N LEU A 50 14.02 -24.02 7.41
CA LEU A 50 14.96 -22.94 7.70
C LEU A 50 15.24 -22.87 9.19
N GLY A 51 16.50 -23.04 9.58
CA GLY A 51 16.97 -22.77 10.94
C GLY A 51 16.92 -21.28 11.21
N TYR A 52 16.53 -20.90 12.43
CA TYR A 52 16.58 -19.51 12.88
C TYR A 52 16.57 -19.39 14.41
N ASN A 53 16.93 -18.20 14.89
CA ASN A 53 16.74 -17.79 16.27
C ASN A 53 16.18 -16.35 16.28
N SER A 54 15.01 -16.17 16.90
CA SER A 54 14.29 -14.89 16.90
C SER A 54 15.03 -13.75 17.61
N PHE A 55 15.97 -14.09 18.49
CA PHE A 55 16.67 -13.15 19.36
C PHE A 55 18.12 -12.90 18.91
N HIS A 56 18.51 -13.44 17.75
CA HIS A 56 19.87 -13.33 17.24
C HIS A 56 19.94 -12.72 15.84
N TRP A 57 20.85 -11.77 15.62
CA TRP A 57 20.97 -11.03 14.36
C TRP A 57 21.93 -11.66 13.34
N GLN A 58 22.77 -12.63 13.74
CA GLN A 58 23.82 -13.18 12.85
C GLN A 58 23.33 -14.33 11.96
N TYR A 59 22.28 -15.05 12.36
CA TYR A 59 21.89 -16.32 11.73
C TYR A 59 20.50 -16.30 11.10
N GLY A 60 19.68 -15.29 11.44
CA GLY A 60 18.42 -15.03 10.75
C GLY A 60 18.67 -14.13 9.54
N GLY A 61 18.30 -14.60 8.36
CA GLY A 61 18.32 -13.83 7.12
C GLY A 61 16.97 -13.82 6.44
N ALA A 62 16.86 -13.07 5.34
CA ALA A 62 15.72 -13.17 4.45
C ALA A 62 15.94 -14.32 3.47
N VAL A 63 14.94 -15.19 3.29
CA VAL A 63 14.91 -16.18 2.21
C VAL A 63 13.94 -15.70 1.15
N VAL A 64 14.41 -15.61 -0.10
CA VAL A 64 13.59 -15.19 -1.24
C VAL A 64 13.12 -16.41 -2.00
N ILE A 65 11.82 -16.47 -2.27
CA ILE A 65 11.19 -17.56 -3.01
C ILE A 65 10.51 -16.97 -4.24
N GLU A 66 10.92 -17.46 -5.39
CA GLU A 66 10.41 -17.04 -6.68
C GLU A 66 9.66 -18.20 -7.33
N LEU A 67 8.41 -17.95 -7.71
CA LEU A 67 7.56 -18.90 -8.42
C LEU A 67 7.47 -18.46 -9.88
N TYR A 68 7.94 -19.31 -10.78
CA TYR A 68 7.84 -19.09 -12.23
C TYR A 68 6.86 -20.09 -12.81
N SER A 69 5.82 -19.62 -13.48
CA SER A 69 4.82 -20.51 -14.10
C SER A 69 5.30 -20.97 -15.49
N PRO A 70 5.67 -22.25 -15.69
CA PRO A 70 6.05 -22.73 -17.01
C PRO A 70 4.86 -23.18 -17.85
N PHE A 71 3.67 -23.37 -17.26
CA PHE A 71 2.52 -24.01 -17.89
C PHE A 71 1.19 -23.53 -17.27
N TYR A 72 0.06 -23.75 -17.96
CA TYR A 72 -1.30 -23.26 -17.66
C TYR A 72 -1.53 -21.75 -17.69
N SER A 73 -0.52 -20.93 -17.40
CA SER A 73 -0.59 -19.47 -17.39
C SER A 73 0.81 -18.86 -17.43
N THR A 74 0.94 -17.63 -17.93
CA THR A 74 2.13 -16.81 -17.67
C THR A 74 1.99 -16.17 -16.29
N GLY A 75 3.02 -16.32 -15.46
CA GLY A 75 2.95 -15.85 -14.08
C GLY A 75 4.32 -15.85 -13.41
N TYR A 76 4.57 -14.81 -12.62
CA TYR A 76 5.71 -14.70 -11.72
C TYR A 76 5.26 -14.15 -10.38
N GLN A 77 5.72 -14.76 -9.29
CA GLN A 77 5.50 -14.25 -7.94
C GLN A 77 6.79 -14.33 -7.13
N LYS A 78 7.06 -13.29 -6.35
CA LYS A 78 8.24 -13.20 -5.48
C LYS A 78 7.82 -12.98 -4.05
N PHE A 79 8.31 -13.84 -3.17
CA PHE A 79 8.04 -13.80 -1.75
C PHE A 79 9.34 -13.63 -0.98
N VAL A 80 9.26 -12.97 0.17
CA VAL A 80 10.33 -12.92 1.16
C VAL A 80 9.84 -13.54 2.46
N VAL A 81 10.62 -14.47 3.00
CA VAL A 81 10.46 -15.02 4.34
C VAL A 81 11.46 -14.33 5.25
N GLU A 82 10.97 -13.70 6.31
CA GLU A 82 11.77 -12.97 7.28
C GLU A 82 11.70 -13.67 8.65
N CYS A 83 12.85 -14.15 9.15
CA CYS A 83 12.94 -14.98 10.35
C CYS A 83 14.05 -14.54 11.34
N SER A 84 14.41 -13.26 11.38
CA SER A 84 15.55 -12.74 12.16
C SER A 84 15.18 -11.65 13.16
N TYR A 85 16.08 -11.41 14.14
CA TYR A 85 15.93 -10.32 15.10
C TYR A 85 15.67 -9.00 14.37
N ALA A 86 14.67 -8.24 14.83
CA ALA A 86 13.98 -7.19 14.07
C ALA A 86 12.92 -7.74 13.10
N ARG A 87 12.86 -7.22 11.86
CA ARG A 87 11.78 -7.47 10.89
C ARG A 87 11.44 -8.97 10.81
N GLY A 88 10.32 -9.35 11.40
CA GLY A 88 9.79 -10.72 11.34
C GLY A 88 9.95 -11.53 12.62
N THR A 89 10.89 -11.23 13.54
CA THR A 89 10.96 -12.00 14.79
C THR A 89 11.42 -11.25 16.05
N SER A 90 11.39 -9.91 16.09
CA SER A 90 11.61 -9.10 17.32
C SER A 90 10.57 -9.38 18.43
N GLY A 91 10.57 -10.58 19.00
CA GLY A 91 9.51 -11.13 19.84
C GLY A 91 8.27 -11.66 19.09
N SER A 92 8.26 -11.68 17.75
CA SER A 92 7.13 -12.11 16.93
C SER A 92 7.41 -13.40 16.12
N SER A 93 6.37 -13.99 15.55
CA SER A 93 6.48 -15.17 14.68
C SER A 93 7.03 -14.81 13.31
N PRO A 94 7.85 -15.69 12.67
CA PRO A 94 8.31 -15.51 11.30
C PRO A 94 7.18 -15.13 10.35
N LYS A 95 7.49 -14.29 9.36
CA LYS A 95 6.50 -13.77 8.42
C LYS A 95 6.91 -13.99 6.97
N VAL A 96 5.90 -14.05 6.12
CA VAL A 96 6.05 -14.07 4.67
C VAL A 96 5.34 -12.85 4.08
N SER A 97 6.02 -12.16 3.17
CA SER A 97 5.45 -11.05 2.40
C SER A 97 5.60 -11.33 0.91
N ILE A 98 4.57 -11.06 0.11
CA ILE A 98 4.70 -11.00 -1.34
C ILE A 98 5.26 -9.62 -1.73
N LEU A 99 6.27 -9.63 -2.60
CA LEU A 99 6.97 -8.43 -3.06
C LEU A 99 6.61 -8.07 -4.50
N GLU A 100 6.44 -9.08 -5.35
CA GLU A 100 6.15 -8.91 -6.76
C GLU A 100 5.14 -9.97 -7.21
N GLY A 101 4.25 -9.61 -8.12
CA GLY A 101 3.26 -10.49 -8.72
C GLY A 101 2.87 -9.99 -10.10
N TYR A 102 3.14 -10.76 -11.13
CA TYR A 102 2.84 -10.44 -12.53
C TYR A 102 2.23 -11.63 -13.25
N GLY A 103 1.50 -11.36 -14.34
CA GLY A 103 0.87 -12.37 -15.18
C GLY A 103 -0.63 -12.55 -14.94
N VAL A 104 -1.27 -13.40 -15.74
CA VAL A 104 -2.73 -13.53 -15.82
C VAL A 104 -3.30 -14.29 -14.61
N TYR A 105 -2.56 -15.27 -14.11
CA TYR A 105 -2.95 -16.05 -12.93
C TYR A 105 -1.77 -16.20 -11.95
N GLN A 106 -1.96 -15.65 -10.75
CA GLN A 106 -1.02 -15.74 -9.62
C GLN A 106 -1.41 -16.93 -8.71
N SER A 107 -1.47 -18.14 -9.23
CA SER A 107 -2.05 -19.29 -8.52
C SER A 107 -1.16 -19.92 -7.42
N GLY A 108 -0.14 -19.20 -6.94
CA GLY A 108 0.80 -19.67 -5.94
C GLY A 108 0.77 -18.84 -4.65
N LYS A 109 1.11 -19.46 -3.53
CA LYS A 109 1.35 -18.78 -2.24
C LYS A 109 2.49 -19.47 -1.51
N VAL A 110 3.32 -18.68 -0.81
CA VAL A 110 4.26 -19.23 0.19
C VAL A 110 3.59 -19.22 1.56
N THR A 111 3.62 -20.36 2.25
CA THR A 111 3.03 -20.52 3.59
C THR A 111 4.09 -21.01 4.57
N LEU A 112 4.03 -20.53 5.79
CA LEU A 112 4.93 -20.95 6.87
C LEU A 112 4.24 -21.99 7.75
N GLY A 113 4.98 -23.05 8.09
CA GLY A 113 4.55 -24.05 9.07
C GLY A 113 4.74 -23.58 10.51
N THR A 114 4.32 -24.43 11.45
CA THR A 114 4.60 -24.23 12.87
C THR A 114 6.10 -24.39 13.13
N PRO A 115 6.77 -23.42 13.77
CA PRO A 115 8.16 -23.57 14.17
C PRO A 115 8.36 -24.77 15.10
N VAL A 116 9.45 -25.51 14.89
CA VAL A 116 9.81 -26.68 15.70
C VAL A 116 11.12 -26.39 16.44
N ASN A 117 11.13 -26.56 17.75
CA ASN A 117 12.33 -26.36 18.58
C ASN A 117 13.41 -27.39 18.21
N LEU A 118 14.65 -26.93 18.01
CA LEU A 118 15.81 -27.77 17.65
C LEU A 118 16.47 -28.43 18.86
N GLY A 119 16.08 -28.07 20.09
CA GLY A 119 16.72 -28.54 21.32
C GLY A 119 18.10 -27.92 21.60
N THR A 120 18.49 -26.92 20.79
CA THR A 120 19.71 -26.14 20.97
C THR A 120 19.37 -24.68 21.26
N SER A 121 20.28 -23.94 21.88
CA SER A 121 20.09 -22.52 22.17
C SER A 121 21.29 -21.68 21.75
N THR A 122 21.07 -20.38 21.57
CA THR A 122 22.09 -19.39 21.29
C THR A 122 21.85 -18.20 22.20
N SER A 123 22.85 -17.84 23.01
CA SER A 123 22.77 -16.75 23.98
C SER A 123 21.57 -16.85 24.94
N GLY A 124 21.19 -18.07 25.32
CA GLY A 124 20.07 -18.34 26.24
C GLY A 124 18.69 -18.41 25.60
N TYR A 125 18.58 -18.26 24.27
CA TYR A 125 17.31 -18.37 23.54
C TYR A 125 17.28 -19.60 22.64
N ASP A 126 16.15 -20.29 22.60
CA ASP A 126 15.96 -21.51 21.82
C ASP A 126 16.08 -21.28 20.31
N ASN A 127 16.68 -22.25 19.63
CA ASN A 127 16.76 -22.31 18.19
C ASN A 127 15.57 -23.10 17.63
N PHE A 128 15.05 -22.65 16.49
CA PHE A 128 13.91 -23.26 15.83
C PHE A 128 14.24 -23.60 14.38
N LYS A 129 13.51 -24.55 13.83
CA LYS A 129 13.37 -24.74 12.39
C LYS A 129 11.97 -24.35 11.94
N LEU A 130 11.89 -23.68 10.80
CA LEU A 130 10.67 -23.20 10.17
C LEU A 130 10.41 -23.97 8.88
N PRO A 131 9.34 -24.78 8.80
CA PRO A 131 8.91 -25.37 7.55
C PRO A 131 8.37 -24.28 6.61
N ILE A 132 8.82 -24.30 5.36
CA ILE A 132 8.42 -23.36 4.32
C ILE A 132 7.74 -24.15 3.20
N TYR A 133 6.51 -23.78 2.91
CA TYR A 133 5.68 -24.43 1.91
C TYR A 133 5.42 -23.54 0.71
N VAL A 134 5.23 -24.18 -0.44
CA VAL A 134 4.56 -23.58 -1.59
C VAL A 134 3.20 -24.24 -1.76
N ASP A 135 2.16 -23.44 -1.68
CA ASP A 135 0.79 -23.81 -1.97
C ASP A 135 0.49 -23.46 -3.42
N VAL A 136 0.01 -24.45 -4.18
CA VAL A 136 -0.33 -24.35 -5.59
C VAL A 136 -1.84 -24.55 -5.71
N ARG A 137 -2.53 -23.53 -6.23
CA ARG A 137 -3.96 -23.58 -6.51
C ARG A 137 -4.22 -24.44 -7.76
N TYR A 138 -5.46 -24.85 -7.97
CA TYR A 138 -5.87 -25.71 -9.08
C TYR A 138 -5.40 -25.24 -10.47
N TYR A 139 -5.13 -26.19 -11.36
CA TYR A 139 -4.64 -25.97 -12.74
C TYR A 139 -3.45 -25.02 -12.83
N ALA A 140 -2.48 -25.18 -11.94
CA ALA A 140 -1.27 -24.36 -11.93
C ALA A 140 -0.02 -25.22 -11.70
N GLN A 141 1.11 -24.71 -12.19
CA GLN A 141 2.41 -25.33 -12.02
C GLN A 141 3.45 -24.24 -11.84
N PHE A 142 4.43 -24.47 -10.96
CA PHE A 142 5.54 -23.55 -10.76
C PHE A 142 6.88 -24.28 -10.76
N LYS A 143 7.89 -23.66 -11.39
CA LYS A 143 9.29 -23.85 -11.03
C LYS A 143 9.59 -22.91 -9.87
N VAL A 144 10.24 -23.44 -8.83
CA VAL A 144 10.54 -22.69 -7.61
C VAL A 144 12.03 -22.45 -7.52
N LYS A 145 12.42 -21.18 -7.39
CA LYS A 145 13.79 -20.77 -7.09
C LYS A 145 13.84 -20.19 -5.69
N ILE A 146 14.78 -20.68 -4.89
CA ILE A 146 15.00 -20.32 -3.50
C ILE A 146 16.37 -19.67 -3.40
N THR A 147 16.44 -18.44 -2.90
CA THR A 147 17.68 -17.68 -2.70
C THR A 147 17.89 -17.44 -1.22
N TYR A 148 19.08 -17.76 -0.71
CA TYR A 148 19.38 -17.80 0.72
C TYR A 148 20.88 -17.59 1.01
N MET A 149 21.21 -17.35 2.27
CA MET A 149 22.60 -17.21 2.75
C MET A 149 23.00 -18.26 3.80
N GLN A 150 22.05 -19.05 4.28
CA GLN A 150 22.28 -20.12 5.25
C GLN A 150 23.09 -21.27 4.64
N ASN A 151 23.78 -22.02 5.50
CA ASN A 151 24.49 -23.22 5.08
C ASN A 151 23.48 -24.29 4.64
N ARG A 152 23.54 -24.72 3.37
CA ARG A 152 22.68 -25.81 2.89
C ARG A 152 23.11 -27.14 3.51
N VAL A 153 22.18 -27.83 4.15
CA VAL A 153 22.41 -29.12 4.82
C VAL A 153 21.30 -30.12 4.51
N ASN A 154 21.56 -31.40 4.79
CA ASN A 154 20.54 -32.45 4.74
C ASN A 154 19.91 -32.72 6.12
N ASP A 155 20.65 -32.45 7.19
CA ASP A 155 20.24 -32.67 8.58
C ASP A 155 20.49 -31.39 9.40
N PHE A 156 19.59 -31.10 10.34
CA PHE A 156 19.63 -29.89 11.16
C PHE A 156 20.28 -30.12 12.51
N ASP A 157 21.26 -29.29 12.85
CA ASP A 157 21.82 -29.19 14.19
C ASP A 157 22.08 -27.73 14.62
N ASN A 158 21.88 -26.75 13.72
CA ASN A 158 22.25 -25.35 13.94
C ASN A 158 21.23 -24.36 13.36
N PRO A 159 21.01 -23.18 13.98
CA PRO A 159 20.11 -22.15 13.45
C PRO A 159 20.58 -21.46 12.16
N ASN A 160 21.84 -21.59 11.71
CA ASN A 160 22.33 -21.00 10.46
C ASN A 160 22.31 -21.99 9.28
N GLN A 161 21.26 -22.80 9.19
CA GLN A 161 21.14 -23.89 8.23
C GLN A 161 19.82 -23.83 7.47
N ILE A 162 19.83 -24.35 6.25
CA ILE A 162 18.64 -24.54 5.43
C ILE A 162 18.69 -25.90 4.76
N LYS A 163 17.57 -26.61 4.77
CA LYS A 163 17.38 -27.86 4.03
C LYS A 163 16.46 -27.58 2.87
N ILE A 164 16.85 -28.01 1.68
CA ILE A 164 16.07 -27.83 0.45
C ILE A 164 15.54 -29.20 0.02
N TYR A 165 14.24 -29.27 -0.24
CA TYR A 165 13.61 -30.48 -0.77
C TYR A 165 13.57 -30.39 -2.30
N GLU A 166 14.54 -31.01 -2.96
CA GLU A 166 14.65 -30.98 -4.44
C GLU A 166 13.46 -31.65 -5.15
N SER A 167 12.86 -32.64 -4.49
CA SER A 167 11.66 -33.36 -4.93
C SER A 167 10.62 -33.34 -3.79
N PRO A 168 9.94 -32.20 -3.57
CA PRO A 168 9.03 -32.05 -2.45
C PRO A 168 7.78 -32.92 -2.65
N THR A 169 7.27 -33.51 -1.57
CA THR A 169 6.03 -34.30 -1.60
C THR A 169 4.81 -33.40 -1.50
N GLU A 170 3.75 -33.74 -2.23
CA GLU A 170 2.49 -33.02 -2.19
C GLU A 170 1.59 -33.47 -1.04
N THR A 171 0.78 -32.54 -0.54
CA THR A 171 -0.33 -32.80 0.37
C THR A 171 -1.54 -32.02 -0.10
N ALA A 172 -2.72 -32.64 -0.13
CA ALA A 172 -3.95 -31.95 -0.49
C ALA A 172 -4.32 -30.92 0.59
N ILE A 173 -4.77 -29.74 0.16
CA ILE A 173 -5.24 -28.67 1.03
C ILE A 173 -6.55 -28.07 0.47
N ASP A 174 -7.29 -27.37 1.32
CA ASP A 174 -8.43 -26.57 0.87
C ASP A 174 -7.98 -25.43 -0.06
N ASP A 175 -8.92 -24.94 -0.87
CA ASP A 175 -8.68 -23.78 -1.74
C ASP A 175 -8.31 -22.53 -0.92
N PHE A 176 -7.58 -21.60 -1.56
CA PHE A 176 -7.07 -20.41 -0.89
C PHE A 176 -7.15 -19.15 -1.73
N VAL A 177 -7.21 -18.01 -1.05
CA VAL A 177 -7.10 -16.69 -1.67
C VAL A 177 -5.63 -16.42 -1.99
N VAL A 178 -5.38 -16.03 -3.24
CA VAL A 178 -4.06 -15.65 -3.72
C VAL A 178 -3.62 -14.34 -3.07
N PRO A 179 -2.41 -14.29 -2.46
CA PRO A 179 -1.89 -13.06 -1.88
C PRO A 179 -1.65 -12.00 -2.96
N GLN A 180 -2.09 -10.77 -2.70
CA GLN A 180 -1.83 -9.61 -3.56
C GLN A 180 -0.68 -8.79 -3.00
N VAL A 181 0.10 -8.15 -3.88
CA VAL A 181 1.11 -7.17 -3.47
C VAL A 181 0.42 -6.01 -2.77
N ASP A 182 0.81 -5.70 -1.54
CA ASP A 182 0.31 -4.53 -0.83
C ASP A 182 0.82 -3.28 -1.54
N GLN A 183 -0.10 -2.59 -2.22
CA GLN A 183 0.21 -1.35 -2.95
C GLN A 183 0.26 -0.13 -2.02
N ASN A 184 -0.02 -0.29 -0.72
CA ASN A 184 0.06 0.81 0.23
C ASN A 184 1.52 1.08 0.59
N PHE A 185 2.00 2.28 0.26
CA PHE A 185 3.31 2.76 0.68
C PHE A 185 3.21 3.50 2.01
N ALA A 186 3.91 3.00 3.04
CA ALA A 186 4.10 3.69 4.32
C ALA A 186 5.59 3.95 4.55
N SER A 187 5.95 5.21 4.82
CA SER A 187 7.32 5.62 5.12
C SER A 187 7.34 6.48 6.38
N THR A 188 8.37 6.31 7.21
CA THR A 188 8.66 7.20 8.35
C THR A 188 9.51 8.40 7.94
N GLY A 189 10.02 8.42 6.71
CA GLY A 189 10.79 9.53 6.14
C GLY A 189 9.91 10.51 5.36
N SER A 190 10.56 11.42 4.64
CA SER A 190 9.88 12.37 3.75
C SER A 190 9.37 11.67 2.48
N LEU A 191 8.18 12.09 2.02
CA LEU A 191 7.69 11.79 0.68
C LEU A 191 8.21 12.88 -0.28
N LEU A 192 8.95 12.48 -1.32
CA LEU A 192 9.43 13.36 -2.40
C LEU A 192 8.81 12.91 -3.73
N LEU A 193 8.19 13.84 -4.45
CA LEU A 193 7.69 13.66 -5.82
C LEU A 193 8.44 14.65 -6.72
N ASP A 194 9.48 14.19 -7.41
CA ASP A 194 10.42 15.03 -8.21
C ASP A 194 10.32 14.75 -9.72
N GLY A 195 9.11 14.48 -10.20
CA GLY A 195 8.84 14.27 -11.62
C GLY A 195 8.90 15.58 -12.42
N SER A 196 9.34 15.52 -13.67
CA SER A 196 9.34 16.67 -14.58
C SER A 196 7.96 16.99 -15.19
N GLU A 197 6.97 16.13 -14.98
CA GLU A 197 5.60 16.26 -15.48
C GLU A 197 4.59 16.46 -14.35
N ASN A 198 3.31 16.60 -14.69
CA ASN A 198 2.22 16.79 -13.74
C ASN A 198 2.03 15.55 -12.84
N SER A 199 1.99 15.77 -11.53
CA SER A 199 1.54 14.77 -10.55
C SER A 199 0.05 14.97 -10.25
N TYR A 200 -0.74 13.90 -10.21
CA TYR A 200 -2.16 13.95 -9.86
C TYR A 200 -2.52 12.88 -8.82
N ILE A 201 -3.46 13.21 -7.93
CA ILE A 201 -4.02 12.31 -6.91
C ILE A 201 -5.53 12.23 -7.14
N MET A 202 -6.06 11.05 -7.45
CA MET A 202 -7.49 10.89 -7.78
C MET A 202 -8.41 10.96 -6.54
N GLY A 203 -7.90 10.51 -5.39
CA GLY A 203 -8.62 10.45 -4.12
C GLY A 203 -8.53 11.74 -3.29
N ASN A 204 -9.02 11.66 -2.05
CA ASN A 204 -8.90 12.75 -1.08
C ASN A 204 -7.52 12.72 -0.41
N VAL A 205 -6.90 13.88 -0.23
CA VAL A 205 -5.62 14.04 0.47
C VAL A 205 -5.88 14.52 1.90
N GLY A 206 -5.46 13.72 2.89
CA GLY A 206 -5.49 14.09 4.30
C GLY A 206 -4.10 14.49 4.79
N ILE A 207 -3.95 15.72 5.30
CA ILE A 207 -2.74 16.18 5.99
C ILE A 207 -3.09 16.34 7.48
N GLY A 208 -2.48 15.52 8.34
CA GLY A 208 -2.81 15.49 9.77
C GLY A 208 -4.15 14.82 10.11
N THR A 209 -4.77 14.12 9.16
CA THR A 209 -6.03 13.38 9.34
C THR A 209 -6.05 12.11 8.48
N LYS A 210 -6.73 11.07 8.96
CA LYS A 210 -6.94 9.80 8.24
C LYS A 210 -8.30 9.72 7.52
N THR A 211 -9.18 10.68 7.76
CA THR A 211 -10.58 10.67 7.28
C THR A 211 -10.93 11.96 6.54
N PRO A 212 -10.25 12.27 5.42
CA PRO A 212 -10.48 13.51 4.68
C PRO A 212 -11.89 13.51 4.06
N GLN A 213 -12.66 14.56 4.32
CA GLN A 213 -14.02 14.73 3.78
C GLN A 213 -14.02 15.50 2.45
N GLU A 214 -12.96 16.26 2.19
CA GLU A 214 -12.77 17.06 0.98
C GLU A 214 -11.58 16.55 0.17
N LYS A 215 -11.47 16.98 -1.10
CA LYS A 215 -10.33 16.65 -1.97
C LYS A 215 -8.98 16.97 -1.32
N LEU A 216 -8.92 18.03 -0.54
CA LEU A 216 -7.82 18.35 0.36
C LEU A 216 -8.38 18.68 1.75
N SER A 217 -8.12 17.84 2.74
CA SER A 217 -8.43 18.10 4.14
C SER A 217 -7.15 18.28 4.95
N VAL A 218 -6.99 19.43 5.60
CA VAL A 218 -5.82 19.76 6.40
C VAL A 218 -6.24 20.01 7.84
N ASN A 219 -5.82 19.15 8.76
CA ASN A 219 -5.97 19.37 10.19
C ASN A 219 -4.78 20.21 10.69
N GLY A 220 -4.80 21.50 10.39
CA GLY A 220 -3.70 22.43 10.65
C GLY A 220 -3.81 23.70 9.83
N LYS A 221 -2.72 24.47 9.75
CA LYS A 221 -2.66 25.73 8.99
C LYS A 221 -2.09 25.49 7.60
N ILE A 222 -2.67 26.15 6.61
CA ILE A 222 -2.14 26.25 5.25
C ILE A 222 -1.47 27.61 5.10
N ARG A 223 -0.22 27.65 4.63
CA ARG A 223 0.48 28.88 4.22
C ARG A 223 0.67 28.83 2.71
N ALA A 224 0.09 29.79 2.01
CA ALA A 224 0.24 29.97 0.57
C ALA A 224 0.70 31.40 0.27
N LYS A 225 1.39 31.60 -0.85
CA LYS A 225 1.65 32.96 -1.37
C LYS A 225 0.38 33.56 -1.99
N GLU A 226 -0.42 32.74 -2.66
CA GLU A 226 -1.66 33.12 -3.32
C GLU A 226 -2.62 31.93 -3.40
N ILE A 227 -3.92 32.19 -3.35
CA ILE A 227 -4.99 31.21 -3.55
C ILE A 227 -5.97 31.81 -4.56
N LYS A 228 -6.16 31.14 -5.70
CA LYS A 228 -7.22 31.46 -6.67
C LYS A 228 -8.46 30.64 -6.33
N VAL A 229 -9.54 31.31 -5.96
CA VAL A 229 -10.84 30.67 -5.72
C VAL A 229 -11.74 30.87 -6.94
N GLU A 230 -12.09 29.79 -7.61
CA GLU A 230 -12.98 29.83 -8.78
C GLU A 230 -14.42 29.64 -8.32
N THR A 231 -15.12 30.75 -8.07
CA THR A 231 -16.56 30.81 -7.76
C THR A 231 -17.29 31.67 -8.79
N ALA A 232 -18.56 31.38 -9.01
CA ALA A 232 -19.48 32.20 -9.81
C ALA A 232 -20.34 33.11 -8.91
N GLY A 233 -21.08 34.04 -9.54
CA GLY A 233 -22.08 34.86 -8.86
C GLY A 233 -21.51 36.03 -8.04
N TRP A 234 -20.52 36.74 -8.60
CA TRP A 234 -19.99 37.97 -8.00
C TRP A 234 -21.07 39.07 -7.94
N PRO A 235 -21.04 39.93 -6.90
CA PRO A 235 -22.18 40.74 -6.50
C PRO A 235 -22.49 41.97 -7.35
N ASP A 236 -21.83 42.17 -8.50
CA ASP A 236 -22.06 43.29 -9.43
C ASP A 236 -23.54 43.58 -9.76
N TYR A 237 -24.43 42.60 -9.55
CA TYR A 237 -25.87 42.79 -9.60
C TYR A 237 -26.41 43.88 -8.64
N VAL A 238 -25.67 44.21 -7.57
CA VAL A 238 -26.00 45.30 -6.62
C VAL A 238 -26.12 46.64 -7.33
N PHE A 239 -25.37 46.85 -8.42
CA PHE A 239 -25.41 48.10 -9.19
C PHE A 239 -26.47 48.11 -10.29
N GLN A 240 -27.29 47.07 -10.43
CA GLN A 240 -28.32 47.02 -11.46
C GLN A 240 -29.51 47.93 -11.11
N PRO A 241 -30.22 48.51 -12.10
CA PRO A 241 -31.28 49.51 -11.86
C PRO A 241 -32.45 49.07 -10.96
N HIS A 242 -32.66 47.77 -10.79
CA HIS A 242 -33.75 47.19 -9.99
C HIS A 242 -33.23 46.44 -8.76
N TYR A 243 -32.02 46.74 -8.30
CA TYR A 243 -31.52 46.20 -7.05
C TYR A 243 -32.28 46.82 -5.88
N ASP A 244 -32.93 45.97 -5.08
CA ASP A 244 -33.64 46.38 -3.88
C ASP A 244 -32.65 46.62 -2.73
N LEU A 245 -32.10 47.84 -2.70
CA LEU A 245 -31.17 48.26 -1.66
C LEU A 245 -31.93 48.41 -0.33
N THR A 246 -31.61 47.55 0.63
CA THR A 246 -32.25 47.57 1.95
C THR A 246 -32.00 48.91 2.66
N PRO A 247 -33.04 49.64 3.09
CA PRO A 247 -32.87 50.91 3.80
C PRO A 247 -32.04 50.75 5.09
N LEU A 248 -31.22 51.76 5.42
CA LEU A 248 -30.34 51.71 6.60
C LEU A 248 -31.10 51.53 7.91
N GLU A 249 -32.33 52.02 8.02
CA GLU A 249 -33.21 51.81 9.19
C GLU A 249 -33.55 50.33 9.41
N GLN A 250 -33.79 49.59 8.33
CA GLN A 250 -34.05 48.15 8.39
C GLN A 250 -32.76 47.39 8.72
N VAL A 251 -31.63 47.81 8.15
CA VAL A 251 -30.31 47.25 8.48
C VAL A 251 -29.99 47.47 9.96
N GLU A 252 -30.22 48.67 10.50
CA GLU A 252 -30.03 49.00 11.91
C GLU A 252 -30.91 48.11 12.80
N THR A 253 -32.19 47.96 12.45
CA THR A 253 -33.12 47.09 13.17
C THR A 253 -32.65 45.64 13.18
N PHE A 254 -32.15 45.14 12.04
CA PHE A 254 -31.57 43.80 11.95
C PHE A 254 -30.34 43.65 12.84
N ILE A 255 -29.42 44.61 12.83
CA ILE A 255 -28.20 44.58 13.66
C ILE A 255 -28.57 44.60 15.15
N LYS A 256 -29.50 45.46 15.58
CA LYS A 256 -29.97 45.52 16.97
C LYS A 256 -30.58 44.20 17.44
N THR A 257 -31.23 43.47 16.54
CA THR A 257 -31.91 42.21 16.84
C THR A 257 -30.96 41.01 16.79
N ASN A 258 -30.03 40.97 15.83
CA ASN A 258 -29.23 39.77 15.52
C ASN A 258 -27.74 39.90 15.86
N GLY A 259 -27.23 41.12 16.10
CA GLY A 259 -25.84 41.36 16.45
C GLY A 259 -24.82 41.20 15.31
N HIS A 260 -25.28 41.08 14.06
CA HIS A 260 -24.43 41.01 12.86
C HIS A 260 -25.15 41.60 11.63
N LEU A 261 -24.42 41.76 10.52
CA LEU A 261 -24.98 42.27 9.27
C LEU A 261 -25.90 41.24 8.59
N PRO A 262 -26.97 41.69 7.87
CA PRO A 262 -27.79 40.81 7.05
C PRO A 262 -26.94 40.03 6.04
N GLY A 263 -27.12 38.71 5.95
CA GLY A 263 -26.40 37.84 5.01
C GLY A 263 -24.96 37.50 5.39
N VAL A 264 -24.41 38.07 6.46
CA VAL A 264 -23.14 37.64 7.07
C VAL A 264 -23.45 36.62 8.16
N PRO A 265 -22.79 35.45 8.21
CA PRO A 265 -23.01 34.49 9.28
C PRO A 265 -22.64 35.07 10.65
N SER A 266 -23.35 34.67 11.70
CA SER A 266 -23.00 35.04 13.07
C SER A 266 -21.65 34.44 13.47
N ALA A 267 -20.98 35.06 14.44
CA ALA A 267 -19.71 34.55 14.97
C ALA A 267 -19.86 33.10 15.50
N GLN A 268 -20.95 32.82 16.22
CA GLN A 268 -21.24 31.48 16.72
C GLN A 268 -21.37 30.45 15.59
N LYS A 269 -22.05 30.80 14.50
CA LYS A 269 -22.19 29.91 13.34
C LYS A 269 -20.83 29.69 12.66
N ALA A 270 -20.06 30.76 12.48
CA ALA A 270 -18.73 30.68 11.86
C ALA A 270 -17.73 29.86 12.69
N GLU A 271 -17.82 29.90 14.02
CA GLU A 271 -16.99 29.08 14.91
C GLU A 271 -17.37 27.60 14.89
N GLN A 272 -18.67 27.30 14.76
CA GLN A 272 -19.18 25.92 14.76
C GLN A 272 -19.01 25.23 13.41
N GLU A 273 -19.32 25.92 12.32
CA GLU A 273 -19.39 25.34 10.97
C GLU A 273 -18.16 25.70 10.10
N GLY A 274 -17.37 26.68 10.53
CA GLY A 274 -16.31 27.27 9.71
C GLY A 274 -16.85 28.30 8.72
N VAL A 275 -15.98 28.73 7.81
CA VAL A 275 -16.30 29.72 6.78
C VAL A 275 -15.77 29.26 5.43
N GLU A 276 -16.64 29.23 4.43
CA GLU A 276 -16.24 29.03 3.04
C GLU A 276 -15.60 30.30 2.49
N LEU A 277 -14.31 30.23 2.16
CA LEU A 277 -13.51 31.40 1.75
C LEU A 277 -14.12 32.13 0.54
N GLY A 278 -14.60 31.39 -0.46
CA GLY A 278 -15.21 31.96 -1.67
C GLY A 278 -16.53 32.67 -1.39
N GLU A 279 -17.43 32.01 -0.67
CA GLU A 279 -18.74 32.58 -0.32
C GLU A 279 -18.60 33.80 0.59
N MET A 280 -17.71 33.74 1.60
CA MET A 280 -17.49 34.88 2.47
C MET A 280 -16.92 36.07 1.70
N ASN A 281 -15.97 35.87 0.78
CA ASN A 281 -15.46 36.96 -0.06
C ASN A 281 -16.57 37.60 -0.91
N LYS A 282 -17.50 36.80 -1.46
CA LYS A 282 -18.67 37.33 -2.19
C LYS A 282 -19.59 38.14 -1.28
N VAL A 283 -19.90 37.64 -0.09
CA VAL A 283 -20.74 38.34 0.89
C VAL A 283 -20.08 39.66 1.29
N LEU A 284 -18.79 39.67 1.59
CA LEU A 284 -18.05 40.88 1.96
C LEU A 284 -18.04 41.90 0.82
N LEU A 285 -17.80 41.47 -0.42
CA LEU A 285 -17.85 42.36 -1.58
C LEU A 285 -19.24 42.95 -1.77
N LYS A 286 -20.30 42.14 -1.65
CA LYS A 286 -21.69 42.61 -1.71
C LYS A 286 -21.95 43.72 -0.68
N LYS A 287 -21.46 43.54 0.55
CA LYS A 287 -21.63 44.54 1.62
C LYS A 287 -20.87 45.83 1.32
N ILE A 288 -19.69 45.74 0.70
CA ILE A 288 -18.91 46.91 0.27
C ILE A 288 -19.67 47.68 -0.83
N GLU A 289 -20.29 46.98 -1.77
CA GLU A 289 -21.07 47.60 -2.85
C GLU A 289 -22.35 48.27 -2.32
N GLU A 290 -23.11 47.59 -1.46
CA GLU A 290 -24.30 48.15 -0.79
C GLU A 290 -23.94 49.39 0.03
N LEU A 291 -22.85 49.33 0.80
CA LEU A 291 -22.33 50.46 1.57
C LEU A 291 -21.97 51.63 0.63
N THR A 292 -21.40 51.34 -0.53
CA THR A 292 -21.05 52.36 -1.53
C THR A 292 -22.30 53.07 -2.06
N LEU A 293 -23.40 52.35 -2.31
CA LEU A 293 -24.68 52.94 -2.72
C LEU A 293 -25.26 53.86 -1.64
N HIS A 294 -25.29 53.42 -0.38
CA HIS A 294 -25.73 54.26 0.73
C HIS A 294 -24.87 55.52 0.90
N LEU A 295 -23.55 55.43 0.72
CA LEU A 295 -22.66 56.60 0.78
C LEU A 295 -22.93 57.59 -0.36
N ILE A 296 -23.24 57.10 -1.56
CA ILE A 296 -23.63 57.95 -2.69
C ILE A 296 -24.94 58.68 -2.39
N GLU A 297 -25.93 57.98 -1.82
CA GLU A 297 -27.21 58.56 -1.41
C GLU A 297 -27.03 59.63 -0.33
N LEU A 298 -26.32 59.30 0.75
CA LEU A 298 -26.02 60.24 1.83
C LEU A 298 -25.30 61.49 1.32
N LYS A 299 -24.35 61.34 0.39
CA LYS A 299 -23.65 62.49 -0.21
C LYS A 299 -24.61 63.40 -0.98
N LYS A 300 -25.59 62.84 -1.71
CA LYS A 300 -26.60 63.63 -2.42
C LYS A 300 -27.47 64.42 -1.44
N GLU A 301 -27.89 63.80 -0.34
CA GLU A 301 -28.68 64.48 0.70
C GLU A 301 -27.90 65.64 1.35
N VAL A 302 -26.63 65.42 1.71
CA VAL A 302 -25.77 66.46 2.31
C VAL A 302 -25.60 67.66 1.36
N GLU A 303 -25.38 67.40 0.07
CA GLU A 303 -25.25 68.49 -0.92
C GLU A 303 -26.57 69.23 -1.14
N GLN A 304 -27.70 68.56 -1.04
CA GLN A 304 -29.02 69.21 -1.08
C GLN A 304 -29.24 70.09 0.16
N LEU A 305 -28.85 69.62 1.34
CA LEU A 305 -28.92 70.40 2.58
C LEU A 305 -28.01 71.64 2.56
N ARG A 306 -26.83 71.56 1.92
CA ARG A 306 -25.89 72.69 1.80
C ARG A 306 -26.32 73.78 0.81
N ARG A 307 -27.22 73.46 -0.12
CA ARG A 307 -27.72 74.39 -1.14
C ARG A 307 -28.92 75.21 -0.65
N ASN A 308 -29.51 74.82 0.48
CA ASN A 308 -30.60 75.52 1.16
C ASN A 308 -30.05 76.36 2.31
#